data_AF-A0A087U140-F1
#
_entry.id   AF-A0A087U140-F1
#
_cell.length_a   1.000
_cell.length_b   1.000
_cell.length_c   1.000
_cell.angle_alpha   90.00
_cell.angle_beta   90.00
_cell.angle_gamma   90.00
#
_symmetry.space_group_name_H-M   'P 1'
#
loop_
_entity.id
_entity.type
_entity.pdbx_description
1 polymer ?
#
loop_
_entity_poly.entity_id
_entity_poly.type
_entity_poly.pdbx_seq_one_letter_code
_entity_poly.pdbx_strand_id
1 'polypeptide(L)'
;MATYKRLCWIFLLSILCAIQPFIKCVDKGNFKTCDQSGFCKRHRSIQPGRSPYYLEMSNFKIYPTRLEGVLINSQNGIMLKFDLITLKHNIIRMKITELNPIRPRFEAREALVGEPEESNLQVVSQDSEKLVVQFGTNKIILNGSPFRMDIFSNDQLVISANARGLMKFEHYRPKPNQKPTEEGEEQNEIQQQQ
;
A
#
# COMPACT_ATOMS: atom_id res chain seq x y z
N MET A 1 25.48 36.31 -46.29
CA MET A 1 26.18 35.30 -45.47
C MET A 1 25.50 34.99 -44.13
N ALA A 2 25.05 35.97 -43.34
CA ALA A 2 24.43 35.72 -42.03
C ALA A 2 23.06 35.00 -42.08
N THR A 3 22.23 35.27 -43.08
CA THR A 3 20.92 34.62 -43.30
C THR A 3 21.03 33.14 -43.67
N TYR A 4 22.00 32.77 -44.51
CA TYR A 4 22.25 31.38 -44.88
C TYR A 4 22.74 30.53 -43.69
N LYS A 5 23.59 31.13 -42.83
CA LYS A 5 24.01 30.50 -41.56
C LYS A 5 22.82 30.29 -40.61
N ARG A 6 21.91 31.28 -40.49
CA ARG A 6 20.68 31.15 -39.68
C ARG A 6 19.74 30.07 -40.22
N LEU A 7 19.52 30.01 -41.54
CA LEU A 7 18.68 28.97 -42.15
C LEU A 7 19.26 27.56 -41.94
N CYS A 8 20.58 27.42 -42.05
CA CYS A 8 21.29 26.15 -41.82
C CYS A 8 21.18 25.69 -40.35
N TRP A 9 21.28 26.61 -39.39
CA TRP A 9 21.08 26.30 -37.97
C TRP A 9 19.64 25.89 -37.64
N ILE A 10 18.66 26.57 -38.22
CA ILE A 10 17.23 26.20 -38.07
C ILE A 10 16.97 24.81 -38.66
N PHE A 11 17.57 24.51 -39.82
CA PHE A 11 17.47 23.19 -40.44
C PHE A 11 18.12 22.10 -39.58
N LEU A 12 19.33 22.34 -39.05
CA LEU A 12 20.00 21.41 -38.12
C LEU A 12 19.20 21.19 -36.82
N LEU A 13 18.61 22.24 -36.25
CA LEU A 13 17.74 22.11 -35.08
C LEU A 13 16.47 21.32 -35.40
N SER A 14 15.86 21.50 -36.58
CA SER A 14 14.69 20.74 -37.00
C SER A 14 14.99 19.25 -37.18
N ILE A 15 16.16 18.92 -37.73
CA ILE A 15 16.66 17.53 -37.83
C ILE A 15 16.89 16.97 -36.43
N LEU A 16 17.55 17.72 -35.53
CA LEU A 16 17.81 17.29 -34.17
C LEU A 16 16.50 17.03 -33.40
N CYS A 17 15.48 17.89 -33.54
CA CYS A 17 14.16 17.67 -32.97
C CYS A 17 13.43 16.45 -33.58
N ALA A 18 13.59 16.21 -34.89
CA ALA A 18 12.98 15.08 -35.57
C ALA A 18 13.57 13.72 -35.15
N ILE A 19 14.83 13.66 -34.72
CA ILE A 19 15.48 12.42 -34.28
C ILE A 19 15.27 12.08 -32.79
N GLN A 20 14.89 13.05 -31.95
CA GLN A 20 14.60 12.83 -30.51
C GLN A 20 13.64 11.65 -30.23
N PRO A 21 12.49 11.48 -30.92
CA PRO A 21 11.57 10.37 -30.62
C PRO A 21 12.10 8.98 -30.98
N PHE A 22 13.18 8.89 -31.77
CA PHE A 22 13.79 7.64 -32.20
C PHE A 22 14.94 7.19 -31.29
N ILE A 23 15.39 8.04 -30.37
CA ILE A 23 16.44 7.70 -29.42
C ILE A 23 15.81 6.90 -28.27
N LYS A 24 16.10 5.60 -28.22
CA LYS A 24 15.74 4.74 -27.08
C LYS A 24 16.91 4.75 -26.07
N CYS A 25 16.75 5.45 -24.95
CA CYS A 25 17.78 5.49 -23.90
C CYS A 25 17.90 4.17 -23.12
N VAL A 26 16.84 3.37 -23.07
CA VAL A 26 16.79 2.06 -22.41
C VAL A 26 15.91 1.09 -23.18
N ASP A 27 16.21 -0.19 -23.08
CA ASP A 27 15.31 -1.25 -23.53
C ASP A 27 14.22 -1.50 -22.49
N LYS A 28 12.99 -1.05 -22.80
CA LYS A 28 11.82 -1.24 -21.93
C LYS A 28 11.44 -2.72 -21.78
N GLY A 29 11.85 -3.61 -22.69
CA GLY A 29 11.59 -5.05 -22.62
C GLY A 29 12.20 -5.71 -21.39
N ASN A 30 13.27 -5.14 -20.83
CA ASN A 30 13.95 -5.65 -19.64
C ASN A 30 13.27 -5.27 -18.31
N PHE A 31 12.26 -4.39 -18.35
CA PHE A 31 11.57 -3.90 -17.15
C PHE A 31 10.13 -4.39 -17.15
N LYS A 32 9.73 -5.05 -16.05
CA LYS A 32 8.35 -5.52 -15.89
C LYS A 32 7.38 -4.35 -15.90
N THR A 33 6.39 -4.40 -16.80
CA THR A 33 5.18 -3.59 -16.69
C THR A 33 4.33 -4.08 -15.51
N CYS A 34 3.32 -3.30 -15.12
CA CYS A 34 2.41 -3.71 -14.04
C CYS A 34 1.70 -5.04 -14.37
N ASP A 35 1.33 -5.27 -15.63
CA ASP A 35 0.66 -6.49 -16.06
C ASP A 35 1.57 -7.73 -16.03
N GLN A 36 2.88 -7.52 -16.18
CA GLN A 36 3.90 -8.58 -16.04
C GLN A 36 4.26 -8.86 -14.57
N SER A 37 3.85 -7.99 -13.64
CA SER A 37 4.02 -8.18 -12.21
C SER A 37 2.72 -8.68 -11.56
N GLY A 38 2.70 -9.95 -11.16
CA GLY A 38 1.49 -10.60 -10.67
C GLY A 38 0.78 -9.86 -9.53
N PHE A 39 1.52 -9.32 -8.55
CA PHE A 39 0.90 -8.55 -7.46
C PHE A 39 0.35 -7.20 -7.96
N CYS A 40 1.08 -6.52 -8.86
CA CYS A 40 0.66 -5.22 -9.39
C CYS A 40 -0.65 -5.37 -10.18
N LYS A 41 -0.70 -6.36 -11.08
CA LYS A 41 -1.91 -6.72 -11.84
C LYS A 41 -3.10 -7.01 -10.92
N ARG A 42 -2.92 -7.86 -9.89
CA ARG A 42 -3.98 -8.20 -8.93
C ARG A 42 -4.45 -7.05 -8.06
N HIS A 43 -3.61 -6.05 -7.77
CA HIS A 43 -3.99 -4.86 -7.00
C HIS A 43 -4.61 -3.78 -7.89
N ARG A 44 -4.14 -3.62 -9.13
CA ARG A 44 -4.71 -2.67 -10.11
C ARG A 44 -6.07 -3.11 -10.65
N SER A 45 -6.38 -4.40 -10.63
CA SER A 45 -7.68 -4.90 -11.06
C SER A 45 -8.83 -4.57 -10.10
N ILE A 46 -8.52 -4.12 -8.88
CA ILE A 46 -9.54 -3.70 -7.91
C ILE A 46 -10.18 -2.41 -8.41
N GLN A 47 -11.49 -2.43 -8.57
CA GLN A 47 -12.26 -1.24 -8.91
C GLN A 47 -12.64 -0.46 -7.65
N PRO A 48 -12.73 0.89 -7.74
CA PRO A 48 -13.31 1.68 -6.67
C PRO A 48 -14.71 1.19 -6.32
N GLY A 49 -15.05 1.18 -5.03
CA GLY A 49 -16.34 0.67 -4.57
C GLY A 49 -16.41 0.50 -3.05
N ARG A 50 -17.37 -0.29 -2.59
CA ARG A 50 -17.52 -0.61 -1.17
C ARG A 50 -16.41 -1.59 -0.75
N SER A 51 -15.48 -1.11 0.07
CA SER A 51 -14.42 -1.95 0.65
C SER A 51 -15.01 -3.09 1.49
N PRO A 52 -14.46 -4.32 1.41
CA PRO A 52 -14.90 -5.44 2.23
C PRO A 52 -14.33 -5.41 3.65
N TYR A 53 -13.42 -4.49 3.95
CA TYR A 53 -12.83 -4.35 5.28
C TYR A 53 -13.75 -3.54 6.19
N TYR A 54 -13.94 -4.02 7.41
CA TYR A 54 -14.60 -3.29 8.48
C TYR A 54 -13.79 -3.39 9.79
N LEU A 55 -13.89 -2.36 10.62
CA LEU A 55 -13.21 -2.26 11.91
C LEU A 55 -14.14 -2.77 13.01
N GLU A 56 -13.64 -3.63 13.89
CA GLU A 56 -14.38 -4.15 15.03
C GLU A 56 -14.51 -3.06 16.11
N MET A 57 -15.66 -2.41 16.17
CA MET A 57 -15.88 -1.20 16.98
C MET A 57 -15.99 -1.47 18.50
N SER A 58 -16.21 -2.72 18.89
CA SER A 58 -16.45 -3.12 20.28
C SER A 58 -15.18 -3.42 21.10
N ASN A 59 -14.04 -3.68 20.44
CA ASN A 59 -12.86 -4.27 21.09
C ASN A 59 -11.56 -3.49 20.81
N PHE A 60 -11.63 -2.16 20.90
CA PHE A 60 -10.41 -1.35 20.85
C PHE A 60 -9.63 -1.44 22.15
N LYS A 61 -8.31 -1.55 22.04
CA LYS A 61 -7.38 -1.30 23.15
C LYS A 61 -6.85 0.12 23.01
N ILE A 62 -7.26 0.99 23.92
CA ILE A 62 -6.87 2.39 23.95
C ILE A 62 -5.74 2.56 24.96
N TYR A 63 -4.65 3.19 24.53
CA TYR A 63 -3.49 3.54 25.34
C TYR A 63 -3.25 5.06 25.26
N PRO A 64 -2.38 5.65 26.10
CA PRO A 64 -2.14 7.10 26.10
C PRO A 64 -1.68 7.69 24.76
N THR A 65 -1.06 6.89 23.90
CA THR A 65 -0.45 7.35 22.64
C THR A 65 -0.87 6.51 21.43
N ARG A 66 -1.66 5.46 21.65
CA ARG A 66 -1.99 4.48 20.62
C ARG A 66 -3.39 3.91 20.76
N LEU A 67 -3.93 3.46 19.65
CA LEU A 67 -5.17 2.73 19.54
C LEU A 67 -4.87 1.42 18.78
N GLU A 68 -5.17 0.28 19.39
CA GLU A 68 -5.16 -1.01 18.68
C GLU A 68 -6.59 -1.50 18.45
N GLY A 69 -6.86 -2.03 17.27
CA GLY A 69 -8.15 -2.63 16.91
C GLY A 69 -7.98 -3.82 15.97
N VAL A 70 -9.09 -4.45 15.64
CA VAL A 70 -9.12 -5.57 14.67
C VAL A 70 -9.89 -5.14 13.44
N LEU A 71 -9.24 -5.29 12.28
CA LEU A 71 -9.85 -5.06 10.98
C LEU A 71 -10.15 -6.41 10.33
N ILE A 72 -11.38 -6.62 9.89
CA ILE A 72 -11.84 -7.90 9.37
C ILE A 72 -12.26 -7.72 7.91
N ASN A 73 -11.82 -8.64 7.05
CA ASN A 73 -12.30 -8.71 5.68
C ASN A 73 -13.56 -9.61 5.63
N SER A 74 -14.71 -9.01 5.34
CA SER A 74 -16.00 -9.72 5.32
C SER A 74 -16.12 -10.81 4.26
N GLN A 75 -15.28 -10.80 3.22
CA GLN A 75 -15.35 -11.76 2.13
C GLN A 75 -14.64 -13.08 2.46
N ASN A 76 -13.64 -13.07 3.34
CA ASN A 76 -12.83 -14.25 3.65
C ASN A 76 -12.59 -14.48 5.14
N GLY A 77 -13.12 -13.61 6.02
CA GLY A 77 -13.00 -13.72 7.47
C GLY A 77 -11.60 -13.43 8.02
N ILE A 78 -10.64 -13.02 7.18
CA ILE A 78 -9.27 -12.77 7.64
C ILE A 78 -9.25 -11.56 8.56
N MET A 79 -8.66 -11.75 9.74
CA MET A 79 -8.48 -10.73 10.76
C MET A 79 -7.07 -10.13 10.66
N LEU A 80 -7.03 -8.80 10.63
CA LEU A 80 -5.83 -7.99 10.59
C LEU A 80 -5.75 -7.17 11.88
N LYS A 81 -4.55 -7.00 12.40
CA LYS A 81 -4.29 -6.04 13.49
C LYS A 81 -4.19 -4.64 12.89
N PHE A 82 -4.93 -3.71 13.46
CA PHE A 82 -4.87 -2.28 13.14
C PHE A 82 -4.24 -1.54 14.32
N ASP A 83 -3.13 -0.85 14.07
CA ASP A 83 -2.50 0.06 15.04
C ASP A 83 -2.55 1.48 14.50
N LEU A 84 -3.02 2.41 15.33
CA LEU A 84 -2.91 3.84 15.10
C LEU A 84 -2.11 4.46 16.25
N ILE A 85 -0.96 5.06 15.92
CA ILE A 85 -0.06 5.67 16.89
C ILE A 85 0.05 7.15 16.56
N THR A 86 -0.11 8.00 17.56
CA THR A 86 0.14 9.44 17.43
C THR A 86 1.57 9.75 17.84
N LEU A 87 2.25 10.55 17.04
CA LEU A 87 3.66 10.87 17.17
C LEU A 87 3.84 12.38 17.33
N LYS A 88 4.97 12.79 17.91
CA LYS A 88 5.34 14.21 17.98
C LYS A 88 5.34 14.86 16.60
N HIS A 89 5.24 16.19 16.60
CA HIS A 89 5.17 17.02 15.39
C HIS A 89 3.94 16.77 14.52
N ASN A 90 2.80 16.44 15.14
CA ASN A 90 1.52 16.23 14.44
C ASN A 90 1.57 15.11 13.39
N ILE A 91 2.33 14.05 13.66
CA ILE A 91 2.45 12.89 12.78
C ILE A 91 1.58 11.78 13.33
N ILE A 92 1.02 10.97 12.44
CA ILE A 92 0.37 9.71 12.80
C ILE A 92 1.06 8.55 12.08
N ARG A 93 1.06 7.39 12.71
CA ARG A 93 1.54 6.14 12.13
C ARG A 93 0.44 5.11 12.20
N MET A 94 -0.11 4.77 11.03
CA MET A 94 -1.06 3.67 10.88
C MET A 94 -0.32 2.41 10.42
N LYS A 95 -0.47 1.30 11.15
CA LYS A 95 0.04 -0.02 10.74
C LYS A 95 -1.13 -0.98 10.61
N ILE A 96 -1.08 -1.80 9.56
CA ILE A 96 -2.01 -2.92 9.37
C ILE A 96 -1.17 -4.17 9.13
N THR A 97 -1.32 -5.16 9.99
CA THR A 97 -0.59 -6.43 9.92
C THR A 97 -1.56 -7.60 10.05
N GLU A 98 -1.13 -8.82 9.76
CA GLU A 98 -1.96 -9.99 10.08
C GLU A 98 -2.07 -10.15 11.59
N LEU A 99 -3.27 -10.43 12.09
CA LEU A 99 -3.45 -10.65 13.52
C LEU A 99 -2.72 -11.91 13.99
N ASN A 100 -2.77 -12.98 13.19
CA ASN A 100 -2.14 -14.27 13.46
C ASN A 100 -1.38 -14.75 12.19
N PRO A 101 -0.19 -14.20 11.89
CA PRO A 101 0.53 -14.56 10.68
C PRO A 101 1.19 -15.94 10.76
N ILE A 102 1.26 -16.67 9.64
CA ILE A 102 2.05 -17.90 9.51
C ILE A 102 3.55 -17.65 9.78
N ARG A 103 4.03 -16.45 9.42
CA ARG A 103 5.38 -15.96 9.68
C ARG A 103 5.37 -14.44 9.76
N PRO A 104 6.29 -13.78 10.49
CA PRO A 104 6.33 -12.33 10.58
C PRO A 104 6.40 -11.66 9.19
N ARG A 105 5.67 -10.56 9.00
CA ARG A 105 5.84 -9.70 7.83
C ARG A 105 7.07 -8.83 8.02
N PHE A 106 7.76 -8.55 6.91
CA PHE A 106 8.89 -7.64 6.92
C PHE A 106 8.45 -6.24 7.39
N GLU A 107 9.23 -5.66 8.31
CA GLU A 107 9.11 -4.28 8.74
C GLU A 107 10.45 -3.58 8.46
N ALA A 108 10.42 -2.50 7.68
CA ALA A 108 11.62 -1.73 7.34
C ALA A 108 12.07 -0.84 8.51
N ARG A 109 12.57 -1.44 9.59
CA ARG A 109 12.96 -0.72 10.81
C ARG A 109 14.24 0.08 10.60
N GLU A 110 15.14 -0.45 9.78
CA GLU A 110 16.45 0.12 9.45
C GLU A 110 16.34 1.38 8.58
N ALA A 111 15.16 1.65 8.01
CA ALA A 111 14.90 2.88 7.27
C ALA A 111 14.71 4.10 8.19
N LEU A 112 14.58 3.90 9.50
CA LEU A 112 14.44 4.94 10.50
C LEU A 112 15.75 5.12 11.26
N VAL A 113 16.13 6.37 11.51
CA VAL A 113 17.30 6.68 12.36
C VAL A 113 17.06 6.26 13.83
N GLY A 114 15.79 6.21 14.24
CA GLY A 114 15.34 5.72 15.54
C GLY A 114 13.81 5.64 15.55
N GLU A 115 13.23 5.02 16.58
CA GLU A 115 11.78 4.98 16.71
C GLU A 115 11.22 6.39 16.97
N PRO A 116 10.24 6.86 16.17
CA PRO A 116 9.64 8.18 16.38
C PRO A 116 9.02 8.31 17.76
N GLU A 117 9.24 9.46 18.40
CA GLU A 117 8.66 9.73 19.72
C GLU A 117 7.14 9.85 19.64
N GLU A 118 6.46 9.10 20.49
CA GLU A 118 5.00 9.10 20.57
C GLU A 118 4.47 10.38 21.25
N SER A 119 3.22 10.74 20.93
CA SER A 119 2.50 11.87 21.50
C SER A 119 1.13 11.44 22.00
N ASN A 120 0.53 12.25 22.88
CA ASN A 120 -0.77 11.95 23.48
C ASN A 120 -1.88 11.77 22.43
N LEU A 121 -2.73 10.78 22.68
CA LEU A 121 -3.91 10.42 21.92
C LEU A 121 -5.12 10.56 22.84
N GLN A 122 -6.17 11.24 22.39
CA GLN A 122 -7.41 11.36 23.15
C GLN A 122 -8.59 10.86 22.35
N VAL A 123 -9.38 9.94 22.91
CA VAL A 123 -10.66 9.55 22.32
C VAL A 123 -11.70 10.59 22.68
N VAL A 124 -12.29 11.22 21.67
CA VAL A 124 -13.31 12.27 21.82
C VAL A 124 -14.70 11.67 21.87
N SER A 125 -14.98 10.71 20.98
CA SER A 125 -16.27 10.01 20.95
C SER A 125 -16.12 8.63 20.30
N GLN A 126 -16.94 7.69 20.74
CA GLN A 126 -17.01 6.34 20.17
C GLN A 126 -18.47 5.89 20.18
N ASP A 127 -18.92 5.38 19.04
CA ASP A 127 -20.20 4.72 18.89
C ASP A 127 -20.03 3.43 18.07
N SER A 128 -21.14 2.78 17.70
CA SER A 128 -21.13 1.53 16.94
C SER A 128 -20.64 1.68 15.48
N GLU A 129 -20.57 2.90 14.95
CA GLU A 129 -20.20 3.20 13.57
C GLU A 129 -18.88 3.95 13.44
N LYS A 130 -18.54 4.81 14.40
CA LYS A 130 -17.44 5.77 14.31
C LYS A 130 -16.68 5.91 15.62
N LEU A 131 -15.39 6.17 15.47
CA LEU A 131 -14.49 6.54 16.55
C LEU A 131 -13.76 7.82 16.16
N VAL A 132 -13.84 8.83 17.02
CA VAL A 132 -13.19 10.12 16.83
C VAL A 132 -12.05 10.24 17.83
N VAL A 133 -10.86 10.50 17.30
CA VAL A 133 -9.62 10.62 18.06
C VAL A 133 -9.01 11.99 17.81
N GLN A 134 -8.48 12.62 18.83
CA GLN A 134 -7.77 13.89 18.76
C GLN A 134 -6.29 13.69 19.12
N PHE A 135 -5.43 14.43 18.42
CA PHE A 135 -3.98 14.49 18.67
C PHE A 135 -3.48 15.90 18.35
N GLY A 136 -2.92 16.58 19.37
CA GLY A 136 -2.64 18.02 19.26
C GLY A 136 -3.90 18.81 18.87
N THR A 137 -3.80 19.62 17.82
CA THR A 137 -4.93 20.39 17.24
C THR A 137 -5.66 19.65 16.11
N ASN A 138 -5.29 18.39 15.84
CA ASN A 138 -5.78 17.60 14.72
C ASN A 138 -6.74 16.51 15.20
N LYS A 139 -7.57 16.03 14.27
CA LYS A 139 -8.63 15.05 14.54
C LYS A 139 -8.60 13.93 13.51
N ILE A 140 -8.92 12.73 13.95
CA ILE A 140 -9.04 11.53 13.12
C ILE A 140 -10.44 10.98 13.33
N ILE A 141 -11.13 10.68 12.23
CA ILE A 141 -12.41 9.99 12.24
C ILE A 141 -12.19 8.61 11.61
N LEU A 142 -12.39 7.57 12.40
CA LEU A 142 -12.39 6.17 11.97
C LEU A 142 -13.85 5.74 11.76
N ASN A 143 -14.19 5.37 10.53
CA ASN A 143 -15.46 4.74 10.20
C ASN A 143 -15.30 3.22 10.24
N GLY A 144 -16.24 2.54 10.89
CA GLY A 144 -16.24 1.10 11.09
C GLY A 144 -16.48 0.31 9.82
N SER A 145 -17.62 0.50 9.15
CA SER A 145 -18.04 -0.32 8.00
C SER A 145 -18.64 0.50 6.84
N PRO A 146 -17.97 0.60 5.67
CA PRO A 146 -16.63 0.10 5.40
C PRO A 146 -15.56 0.89 6.17
N PHE A 147 -14.44 0.23 6.45
CA PHE A 147 -13.28 0.87 7.08
C PHE A 147 -12.78 2.04 6.24
N ARG A 148 -12.72 3.21 6.87
CA ARG A 148 -12.17 4.45 6.32
C ARG A 148 -11.59 5.27 7.47
N MET A 149 -10.51 5.99 7.20
CA MET A 149 -9.92 6.92 8.16
C MET A 149 -9.76 8.28 7.51
N ASP A 150 -10.38 9.29 8.10
CA ASP A 150 -10.29 10.69 7.67
C ASP A 150 -9.51 11.49 8.70
N ILE A 151 -8.55 12.29 8.25
CA ILE A 151 -7.66 13.08 9.09
C ILE A 151 -7.91 14.56 8.81
N PHE A 152 -8.13 15.31 9.87
CA PHE A 152 -8.45 16.73 9.85
C PHE A 152 -7.36 17.52 10.55
N SER A 153 -6.97 18.65 9.97
CA SER A 153 -6.13 19.66 10.59
C SER A 153 -6.88 20.98 10.65
N ASN A 154 -7.04 21.56 11.84
CA ASN A 154 -7.86 22.76 12.06
C ASN A 154 -9.26 22.63 11.42
N ASP A 155 -9.91 21.48 11.65
CA ASP A 155 -11.20 21.08 11.09
C ASP A 155 -11.31 21.00 9.56
N GLN A 156 -10.19 21.09 8.82
CA GLN A 156 -10.14 20.83 7.39
C GLN A 156 -9.67 19.41 7.11
N LEU A 157 -10.40 18.67 6.28
CA LEU A 157 -10.01 17.34 5.84
C LEU A 157 -8.74 17.43 4.98
N VAL A 158 -7.65 16.79 5.44
CA VAL A 158 -6.35 16.81 4.74
C VAL A 158 -6.01 15.47 4.09
N ILE A 159 -6.41 14.35 4.70
CA ILE A 159 -6.07 13.01 4.21
C ILE A 159 -7.26 12.08 4.45
N SER A 160 -7.57 11.24 3.47
CA SER A 160 -8.49 10.11 3.62
C SER A 160 -7.83 8.80 3.20
N ALA A 161 -7.72 7.85 4.14
CA ALA A 161 -7.29 6.50 3.86
C ALA A 161 -8.50 5.61 3.52
N ASN A 162 -8.35 4.81 2.47
CA ASN A 162 -9.37 3.88 1.95
C ASN A 162 -10.69 4.54 1.48
N ALA A 163 -10.72 5.84 1.19
CA ALA A 163 -11.94 6.52 0.72
C ALA A 163 -12.55 5.93 -0.57
N ARG A 164 -11.71 5.40 -1.47
CA ARG A 164 -12.14 4.74 -2.72
C ARG A 164 -12.41 3.24 -2.57
N GLY A 165 -12.24 2.70 -1.36
CA GLY A 165 -12.40 1.28 -1.09
C GLY A 165 -11.38 0.37 -1.78
N LEU A 166 -10.17 0.89 -2.06
CA LEU A 166 -9.11 0.18 -2.77
C LEU A 166 -8.14 -0.58 -1.85
N MET A 167 -8.38 -0.58 -0.53
CA MET A 167 -7.58 -1.37 0.39
C MET A 167 -7.63 -2.85 -0.02
N LYS A 168 -6.45 -3.47 -0.12
CA LYS A 168 -6.30 -4.91 -0.30
C LYS A 168 -5.09 -5.39 0.46
N PHE A 169 -5.29 -6.44 1.22
CA PHE A 169 -4.27 -7.12 1.98
C PHE A 169 -4.26 -8.60 1.57
N GLU A 170 -3.20 -9.05 0.92
CA GLU A 170 -3.01 -10.47 0.59
C GLU A 170 -2.41 -11.20 1.79
N HIS A 171 -3.25 -11.92 2.55
CA HIS A 171 -2.84 -12.74 3.70
C HIS A 171 -1.91 -13.89 3.27
N TYR A 172 -1.11 -14.39 4.22
CA TYR A 172 -0.28 -15.55 3.92
C TYR A 172 -1.12 -16.80 3.76
N ARG A 173 -0.80 -17.60 2.73
CA ARG A 173 -1.46 -18.87 2.44
C ARG A 173 -0.41 -19.98 2.45
N PRO A 174 -0.74 -21.18 2.96
CA PRO A 174 0.09 -22.36 2.74
C PRO A 174 0.33 -22.57 1.25
N LYS A 175 1.52 -23.06 0.88
CA LYS A 175 1.77 -23.46 -0.49
C LYS A 175 0.87 -24.68 -0.77
N PRO A 176 0.05 -24.67 -1.82
CA PRO A 176 -0.73 -25.84 -2.18
C PRO A 176 0.23 -27.01 -2.47
N ASN A 177 -0.11 -28.21 -1.99
CA ASN A 177 0.64 -29.42 -2.35
C ASN A 177 0.59 -29.57 -3.87
N GLN A 178 1.75 -29.64 -4.51
CA GLN A 178 1.82 -29.95 -5.93
C GLN A 178 1.23 -31.35 -6.11
N LYS A 179 0.11 -31.48 -6.83
CA LYS A 179 -0.21 -32.77 -7.44
C LYS A 179 0.92 -33.06 -8.43
N PRO A 180 1.46 -34.29 -8.49
CA PRO A 180 2.42 -34.66 -9.52
C PRO A 180 1.82 -34.27 -10.87
N THR A 181 2.52 -33.42 -11.61
CA THR A 181 2.19 -33.12 -13.00
C THR A 181 3.01 -34.13 -13.81
N GLU A 182 2.37 -34.86 -14.72
CA GLU A 182 2.95 -35.98 -15.50
C GLU A 182 4.18 -35.58 -16.34
N GLU A 183 4.53 -34.30 -16.42
CA GLU A 183 5.71 -33.78 -17.13
C GLU A 183 7.02 -33.87 -16.32
N GLY A 184 6.97 -34.33 -15.06
CA GLY A 184 8.14 -34.42 -14.17
C GLY A 184 8.90 -35.75 -14.16
N GLU A 185 8.44 -36.77 -14.90
CA GLU A 185 9.06 -38.10 -14.89
C GLU A 185 10.23 -38.23 -15.88
N GLU A 186 10.24 -37.51 -17.01
CA GLU A 186 11.34 -37.61 -18.00
C GLU A 186 12.68 -36.98 -17.54
N GLN A 187 12.68 -36.03 -16.60
CA GLN A 187 13.93 -35.40 -16.13
C GLN A 187 14.63 -36.19 -15.01
N ASN A 188 13.93 -37.09 -14.32
CA ASN A 188 14.51 -37.86 -13.22
C ASN A 188 15.17 -39.17 -13.68
N GLU A 189 14.83 -39.70 -14.85
CA GLU A 189 15.49 -40.91 -15.38
C GLU A 189 16.88 -40.62 -15.99
N ILE A 190 17.11 -39.42 -16.54
CA ILE A 190 18.39 -39.08 -17.18
C ILE A 190 19.52 -38.85 -16.16
N GLN A 191 19.22 -38.51 -14.90
CA GLN A 191 20.23 -38.30 -13.85
C GLN A 191 20.61 -39.56 -13.05
N GLN A 192 19.94 -40.69 -13.24
CA GLN A 192 20.27 -41.94 -12.53
C GLN A 192 21.13 -42.92 -13.35
N GLN A 193 21.52 -42.56 -14.58
CA GLN A 193 22.41 -43.37 -15.43
C GLN A 193 23.79 -42.73 -15.69
N GLN A 194 24.24 -41.81 -14.82
CA GLN A 194 25.65 -41.36 -14.79
C GLN A 194 26.31 -41.68 -13.46
#